data_AF-A0A9Q7NR84-F1
#
_entry.id   AF-A0A9Q7NR84-F1
#
_cell.length_a   1.000
_cell.length_b   1.000
_cell.length_c   1.000
_cell.angle_alpha   90.00
_cell.angle_beta   90.00
_cell.angle_gamma   90.00
#
_symmetry.space_group_name_H-M   'P 1'
#
loop_
_entity.id
_entity.type
_entity.pdbx_description
1 polymer ?
#
loop_
_entity_poly.entity_id
_entity_poly.type
_entity_poly.pdbx_seq_one_letter_code
_entity_poly.pdbx_strand_id
1 'polypeptide(L)'
;MTTRFFSSLIEQSLSRSTEATLSIMGITNPNLRKHLAEQMGADCGKSGSFLASPVFQQMFGWKESNYTMRNLTEGKALLSKAVVDSLDDHNNGRYRFGADWKPFTHQLASWKALLEDKHSVVVTSGTGSGKTECFMVPVLEDLYRELHENGNNPLVGVRALFLYPLNALINSQRERLDAWTRGFGTGIRYCLYNGNTENLHASVKSEQAKRPNEVLSREKMREEPAPILVTNGTMLEYMMVRQIDAPIIQQSKAQKSLRWIVLDEAHTYVGSQAAELALQLRRVMTAFGVTPDDVRFVATSATIAGSDAEKQLKKFLSELSGIPQERIDVLDGSRVIPKLASCKHVYIPLEEIEQIPDTDMKGVSPERFEALTHSPEAHYLREMLVTQPDPMKLDTMTQRLNTLTKQNYSQQEVLRWIDICSGTQPNPKDPAFLKIRAHIFQRNTQGVWACVDIECRQKHGTPLEKGWPFGYVYVNQRQNCECGSPVYELAFCNECNEPHLLARDKNGKLVQWENKGGDEFSLQDEVNVENDATEEKVEKESSYRPPLVIAAEKTSETGYILQRLDRKTRRIGVVNNESIELIINDF
;
A
#
# COMPACT_ATOMS: atom_id res chain seq x y z
N MET A 1 8.83 13.51 -30.26
CA MET A 1 9.30 14.16 -29.01
C MET A 1 9.28 13.08 -27.94
N THR A 2 10.46 12.64 -27.51
CA THR A 2 10.65 11.48 -26.65
C THR A 2 9.93 11.66 -25.31
N THR A 3 9.20 10.64 -24.87
CA THR A 3 8.38 10.70 -23.66
C THR A 3 9.24 10.66 -22.40
N ARG A 4 9.64 11.82 -21.89
CA ARG A 4 10.21 11.95 -20.54
C ARG A 4 9.07 11.99 -19.51
N PHE A 5 8.79 10.86 -18.87
CA PHE A 5 7.69 10.71 -17.90
C PHE A 5 8.21 10.55 -16.49
N PHE A 6 8.90 9.45 -16.19
CA PHE A 6 9.45 9.17 -14.86
C PHE A 6 10.60 10.12 -14.50
N SER A 7 11.50 10.40 -15.45
CA SER A 7 12.62 11.34 -15.21
C SER A 7 12.11 12.73 -14.82
N SER A 8 11.17 13.27 -15.60
CA SER A 8 10.57 14.58 -15.35
C SER A 8 9.70 14.60 -14.09
N LEU A 9 8.92 13.54 -13.85
CA LEU A 9 8.06 13.43 -12.67
C LEU A 9 8.87 13.41 -11.37
N ILE A 10 9.94 12.61 -11.31
CA ILE A 10 10.77 12.49 -10.10
C ILE A 10 11.53 13.79 -9.86
N GLU A 11 12.15 14.36 -10.90
CA GLU A 11 12.86 15.63 -10.81
C GLU A 11 11.95 16.76 -10.32
N GLN A 12 10.76 16.91 -10.93
CA GLN A 12 9.79 17.92 -10.51
C GLN A 12 9.24 17.65 -9.12
N SER A 13 8.96 16.39 -8.76
CA SER A 13 8.43 16.05 -7.44
C SER A 13 9.44 16.38 -6.34
N LEU A 14 10.71 16.05 -6.55
CA LEU A 14 11.78 16.34 -5.60
C LEU A 14 12.02 17.85 -5.46
N SER A 15 12.15 18.56 -6.58
CA SER A 15 12.39 20.01 -6.60
C SER A 15 11.21 20.78 -5.96
N ARG A 16 9.98 20.51 -6.39
CA ARG A 16 8.80 21.23 -5.90
C ARG A 16 8.50 20.92 -4.45
N SER A 17 8.68 19.68 -4.01
CA SER A 17 8.45 19.30 -2.60
C SER A 17 9.48 19.95 -1.68
N THR A 18 10.75 20.00 -2.12
CA THR A 18 11.82 20.68 -1.39
C THR A 18 11.50 22.16 -1.21
N GLU A 19 11.23 22.88 -2.30
CA GLU A 19 10.92 24.32 -2.23
C GLU A 19 9.64 24.61 -1.46
N ALA A 20 8.58 23.83 -1.66
CA ALA A 20 7.33 23.99 -0.93
C ALA A 20 7.53 23.81 0.58
N THR A 21 8.27 22.78 1.00
CA THR A 21 8.51 22.52 2.43
C THR A 21 9.36 23.61 3.06
N LEU A 22 10.46 24.02 2.42
CA LEU A 22 11.31 25.11 2.92
C LEU A 22 10.55 26.44 3.02
N SER A 23 9.57 26.66 2.14
CA SER A 23 8.72 27.85 2.16
C SER A 23 7.68 27.78 3.29
N ILE A 24 7.04 26.62 3.49
CA ILE A 24 6.09 26.39 4.60
C ILE A 24 6.75 26.52 5.97
N MET A 25 7.98 26.01 6.11
CA MET A 25 8.76 26.14 7.34
C MET A 25 9.20 27.57 7.64
N GLY A 26 9.02 28.51 6.69
CA GLY A 26 9.34 29.92 6.89
C GLY A 26 10.82 30.19 7.15
N ILE A 27 11.73 29.34 6.69
CA ILE A 27 13.16 29.44 7.01
C ILE A 27 13.78 30.62 6.23
N THR A 28 14.17 31.68 6.96
CA THR A 28 14.80 32.86 6.38
C THR A 28 16.33 32.80 6.34
N ASN A 29 16.96 32.02 7.24
CA ASN A 29 18.42 31.88 7.26
C ASN A 29 18.91 31.21 5.96
N PRO A 30 19.73 31.89 5.14
CA PRO A 30 20.11 31.40 3.81
C PRO A 30 21.00 30.14 3.88
N ASN A 31 21.83 30.02 4.90
CA ASN A 31 22.74 28.89 5.09
C ASN A 31 21.99 27.63 5.53
N LEU A 32 21.04 27.78 6.45
CA LEU A 32 20.14 26.69 6.82
C LEU A 32 19.27 26.27 5.63
N ARG A 33 18.67 27.23 4.93
CA ARG A 33 17.81 26.94 3.77
C ARG A 33 18.59 26.15 2.71
N LYS A 34 19.82 26.57 2.40
CA LYS A 34 20.71 25.86 1.47
C LYS A 34 21.05 24.45 1.95
N HIS A 35 21.44 24.29 3.22
CA HIS A 35 21.75 22.99 3.81
C HIS A 35 20.57 22.01 3.73
N LEU A 36 19.37 22.46 4.10
CA LEU A 36 18.17 21.64 4.04
C LEU A 36 17.76 21.35 2.59
N ALA A 37 17.90 22.31 1.67
CA ALA A 37 17.65 22.08 0.25
C ALA A 37 18.58 20.99 -0.33
N GLU A 38 19.87 21.00 0.03
CA GLU A 38 20.84 20.00 -0.39
C GLU A 38 20.53 18.60 0.19
N GLN A 39 20.08 18.51 1.44
CA GLN A 39 19.67 17.25 2.05
C GLN A 39 18.35 16.71 1.47
N MET A 40 17.30 17.54 1.43
CA MET A 40 15.96 17.16 0.99
C MET A 40 15.91 16.86 -0.50
N GLY A 41 16.69 17.60 -1.29
CA GLY A 41 16.83 17.47 -2.74
C GLY A 41 17.93 16.50 -3.20
N ALA A 42 18.55 15.74 -2.28
CA ALA A 42 19.53 14.72 -2.64
C ALA A 42 18.89 13.57 -3.44
N ASP A 43 19.73 12.78 -4.14
CA ASP A 43 19.30 11.60 -4.90
C ASP A 43 18.34 10.70 -4.11
N CYS A 44 17.38 10.12 -4.81
CA CYS A 44 16.32 9.35 -4.18
C CYS A 44 16.89 8.15 -3.40
N GLY A 45 16.40 7.95 -2.18
CA GLY A 45 16.85 6.88 -1.28
C GLY A 45 18.06 7.23 -0.42
N LYS A 46 18.73 8.37 -0.65
CA LYS A 46 19.74 8.86 0.29
C LYS A 46 19.11 9.29 1.61
N SER A 47 19.87 9.20 2.69
CA SER A 47 19.43 9.66 4.02
C SER A 47 19.08 11.14 3.97
N GLY A 48 17.84 11.46 4.33
CA GLY A 48 17.32 12.83 4.34
C GLY A 48 16.69 13.30 3.02
N SER A 49 16.82 12.55 1.93
CA SER A 49 16.07 12.86 0.70
C SER A 49 14.56 12.72 0.95
N PHE A 50 13.79 13.62 0.34
CA PHE A 50 12.33 13.58 0.41
C PHE A 50 11.70 12.42 -0.34
N LEU A 51 12.36 11.96 -1.38
CA LEU A 51 11.91 10.78 -2.10
C LEU A 51 12.73 9.58 -1.63
N ALA A 52 12.02 8.57 -1.12
CA ALA A 52 12.61 7.25 -1.03
C ALA A 52 12.94 6.76 -2.45
N SER A 53 13.88 5.82 -2.57
CA SER A 53 14.24 5.29 -3.89
C SER A 53 12.98 4.73 -4.59
N PRO A 54 12.58 5.27 -5.76
CA PRO A 54 11.40 4.80 -6.47
C PRO A 54 11.51 3.31 -6.77
N VAL A 55 10.40 2.60 -6.62
CA VAL A 55 10.34 1.16 -6.83
C VAL A 55 9.66 0.87 -8.16
N PHE A 56 10.36 0.20 -9.06
CA PHE A 56 9.86 -0.17 -10.38
C PHE A 56 9.44 -1.65 -10.43
N GLN A 57 8.28 -1.90 -11.03
CA GLN A 57 7.73 -3.23 -11.23
C GLN A 57 7.25 -3.40 -12.67
N GLN A 58 7.48 -4.56 -13.26
CA GLN A 58 6.93 -4.90 -14.58
C GLN A 58 5.42 -5.21 -14.54
N MET A 59 4.75 -4.81 -15.62
CA MET A 59 3.29 -4.81 -15.81
C MET A 59 2.90 -5.48 -17.13
N PHE A 60 3.70 -6.45 -17.60
CA PHE A 60 3.33 -7.28 -18.76
C PHE A 60 2.03 -8.04 -18.48
N GLY A 61 1.30 -8.34 -19.56
CA GLY A 61 -0.01 -9.00 -19.50
C GLY A 61 0.07 -10.41 -18.92
N TRP A 62 -1.09 -10.98 -18.61
CA TRP A 62 -1.21 -12.33 -18.08
C TRP A 62 -1.61 -13.30 -19.18
N LYS A 63 -1.27 -14.58 -19.01
CA LYS A 63 -1.53 -15.62 -20.00
C LYS A 63 -3.03 -15.90 -20.09
N GLU A 64 -3.61 -15.53 -21.22
CA GLU A 64 -4.99 -15.81 -21.58
C GLU A 64 -5.24 -17.32 -21.79
N SER A 65 -6.46 -17.76 -21.49
CA SER A 65 -6.91 -19.10 -21.81
C SER A 65 -7.29 -19.23 -23.29
N ASN A 66 -7.56 -20.46 -23.73
CA ASN A 66 -7.98 -20.73 -25.10
C ASN A 66 -9.49 -20.54 -25.33
N TYR A 67 -10.25 -20.21 -24.28
CA TYR A 67 -11.71 -20.10 -24.33
C TYR A 67 -12.13 -18.64 -24.18
N THR A 68 -13.17 -18.21 -24.88
CA THR A 68 -13.85 -16.95 -24.57
C THR A 68 -14.93 -17.18 -23.51
N MET A 69 -15.40 -16.11 -22.87
CA MET A 69 -16.56 -16.18 -21.97
C MET A 69 -17.79 -16.82 -22.64
N ARG A 70 -18.02 -16.52 -23.93
CA ARG A 70 -19.10 -17.14 -24.73
C ARG A 70 -18.92 -18.66 -24.85
N ASN A 71 -17.71 -19.13 -25.16
CA ASN A 71 -17.44 -20.57 -25.25
C ASN A 71 -17.73 -21.30 -23.94
N LEU A 72 -17.61 -20.63 -22.79
CA LEU A 72 -17.89 -21.22 -21.47
C LEU A 72 -19.39 -21.40 -21.18
N THR A 73 -20.27 -20.88 -22.04
CA THR A 73 -21.74 -21.05 -21.95
C THR A 73 -22.28 -22.17 -22.83
N GLU A 74 -21.43 -22.79 -23.64
CA GLU A 74 -21.80 -23.78 -24.64
C GLU A 74 -21.37 -25.20 -24.22
N GLY A 75 -22.01 -26.24 -24.77
CA GLY A 75 -21.64 -27.63 -24.51
C GLY A 75 -21.79 -28.06 -23.05
N LYS A 76 -20.71 -28.57 -22.44
CA LYS A 76 -20.63 -28.76 -20.97
C LYS A 76 -20.36 -27.40 -20.31
N ALA A 77 -21.38 -26.54 -20.32
CA ALA A 77 -21.29 -25.15 -19.91
C ALA A 77 -20.76 -25.03 -18.48
N LEU A 78 -19.68 -24.26 -18.30
CA LEU A 78 -19.15 -23.91 -16.99
C LEU A 78 -19.95 -22.76 -16.38
N LEU A 79 -20.42 -21.83 -17.23
CA LEU A 79 -21.15 -20.62 -16.85
C LEU A 79 -22.51 -20.56 -17.52
N SER A 80 -23.48 -19.98 -16.84
CA SER A 80 -24.81 -19.72 -17.36
C SER A 80 -24.78 -18.51 -18.29
N LYS A 81 -25.54 -18.57 -19.39
CA LYS A 81 -25.63 -17.47 -20.37
C LYS A 81 -26.04 -16.15 -19.71
N ALA A 82 -27.03 -16.17 -18.81
CA ALA A 82 -27.49 -14.97 -18.12
C ALA A 82 -26.40 -14.31 -17.24
N VAL A 83 -25.47 -15.10 -16.69
CA VAL A 83 -24.34 -14.56 -15.92
C VAL A 83 -23.37 -13.85 -16.87
N VAL A 84 -23.03 -14.47 -17.99
CA VAL A 84 -22.17 -13.81 -19.00
C VAL A 84 -22.84 -12.57 -19.59
N ASP A 85 -24.15 -12.61 -19.85
CA ASP A 85 -24.91 -11.45 -20.35
C ASP A 85 -24.92 -10.30 -19.32
N SER A 86 -25.09 -10.59 -18.02
CA SER A 86 -25.01 -9.58 -16.94
C SER A 86 -23.61 -8.96 -16.85
N LEU A 87 -22.56 -9.75 -17.04
CA LEU A 87 -21.17 -9.29 -17.05
C LEU A 87 -20.84 -8.42 -18.28
N ASP A 88 -21.39 -8.76 -19.45
CA ASP A 88 -21.15 -8.11 -20.74
C ASP A 88 -22.05 -6.88 -21.00
N ASP A 89 -22.91 -6.48 -20.06
CA ASP A 89 -23.77 -5.31 -20.22
C ASP A 89 -22.94 -4.04 -20.48
N HIS A 90 -23.28 -3.31 -21.54
CA HIS A 90 -22.64 -2.03 -21.91
C HIS A 90 -22.73 -0.98 -20.79
N ASN A 91 -23.76 -1.03 -19.95
CA ASN A 91 -23.95 -0.15 -18.80
C ASN A 91 -22.95 -0.42 -17.66
N ASN A 92 -22.17 -1.51 -17.73
CA ASN A 92 -21.14 -1.82 -16.74
C ASN A 92 -19.88 -0.94 -16.93
N GLY A 93 -19.76 -0.21 -18.04
CA GLY A 93 -18.65 0.71 -18.30
C GLY A 93 -17.30 0.01 -18.15
N ARG A 94 -16.45 0.51 -17.24
CA ARG A 94 -15.12 -0.06 -16.98
C ARG A 94 -15.13 -1.46 -16.35
N TYR A 95 -16.27 -1.90 -15.81
CA TYR A 95 -16.44 -3.23 -15.20
C TYR A 95 -17.07 -4.24 -16.15
N ARG A 96 -17.36 -3.86 -17.40
CA ARG A 96 -17.85 -4.79 -18.41
C ARG A 96 -16.82 -5.89 -18.63
N PHE A 97 -17.24 -7.13 -18.45
CA PHE A 97 -16.41 -8.32 -18.72
C PHE A 97 -17.02 -9.05 -19.91
N GLY A 98 -16.49 -8.77 -21.10
CA GLY A 98 -17.20 -9.04 -22.35
C GLY A 98 -17.27 -10.52 -22.76
N ALA A 99 -18.29 -10.89 -23.51
CA ALA A 99 -18.50 -12.28 -23.95
C ALA A 99 -17.37 -12.81 -24.83
N ASP A 100 -16.67 -11.93 -25.57
CA ASP A 100 -15.54 -12.30 -26.43
C ASP A 100 -14.19 -12.26 -25.70
N TRP A 101 -14.16 -11.85 -24.42
CA TRP A 101 -12.92 -11.83 -23.63
C TRP A 101 -12.46 -13.25 -23.31
N LYS A 102 -11.14 -13.44 -23.30
CA LYS A 102 -10.49 -14.66 -22.86
C LYS A 102 -10.08 -14.48 -21.39
N PRO A 103 -10.70 -15.19 -20.42
CA PRO A 103 -10.21 -15.15 -19.06
C PRO A 103 -8.78 -15.65 -19.01
N PHE A 104 -8.00 -15.15 -18.05
CA PHE A 104 -6.66 -15.64 -17.81
C PHE A 104 -6.68 -17.11 -17.36
N THR A 105 -5.58 -17.81 -17.62
CA THR A 105 -5.42 -19.23 -17.29
C THR A 105 -5.72 -19.55 -15.82
N HIS A 106 -5.25 -18.71 -14.88
CA HIS A 106 -5.52 -18.87 -13.44
C HIS A 106 -6.98 -18.55 -13.06
N GLN A 107 -7.64 -17.62 -13.76
CA GLN A 107 -9.08 -17.35 -13.57
C GLN A 107 -9.90 -18.57 -13.97
N LEU A 108 -9.66 -19.12 -15.16
CA LEU A 108 -10.37 -20.32 -15.64
C LEU A 108 -10.09 -21.54 -14.74
N ALA A 109 -8.86 -21.70 -14.27
CA ALA A 109 -8.52 -22.76 -13.32
C ALA A 109 -9.29 -22.59 -11.99
N SER A 110 -9.39 -21.36 -11.48
CA SER A 110 -10.16 -21.04 -10.28
C SER A 110 -11.64 -21.38 -10.45
N TRP A 111 -12.22 -21.07 -11.61
CA TRP A 111 -13.63 -21.33 -11.86
C TRP A 111 -13.94 -22.82 -11.91
N LYS A 112 -13.06 -23.63 -12.52
CA LYS A 112 -13.20 -25.09 -12.52
C LYS A 112 -13.07 -25.69 -11.13
N ALA A 113 -12.02 -25.31 -10.40
CA ALA A 113 -11.78 -25.78 -9.03
C ALA A 113 -12.98 -25.47 -8.12
N LEU A 114 -13.52 -24.25 -8.21
CA LEU A 114 -14.62 -23.79 -7.35
C LEU A 114 -16.00 -24.35 -7.75
N LEU A 115 -16.30 -24.46 -9.05
CA LEU A 115 -17.63 -24.85 -9.54
C LEU A 115 -17.78 -26.35 -9.81
N GLU A 116 -16.75 -26.99 -10.38
CA GLU A 116 -16.78 -28.41 -10.74
C GLU A 116 -16.25 -29.28 -9.59
N ASP A 117 -15.01 -29.04 -9.16
CA ASP A 117 -14.33 -29.86 -8.15
C ASP A 117 -14.78 -29.54 -6.71
N LYS A 118 -15.39 -28.36 -6.53
CA LYS A 118 -15.81 -27.79 -5.23
C LYS A 118 -14.63 -27.69 -4.23
N HIS A 119 -13.42 -27.49 -4.76
CA HIS A 119 -12.24 -27.20 -3.97
C HIS A 119 -12.22 -25.75 -3.49
N SER A 120 -11.51 -25.50 -2.39
CA SER A 120 -11.12 -24.17 -1.96
C SER A 120 -9.88 -23.72 -2.71
N VAL A 121 -9.68 -22.40 -2.90
CA VAL A 121 -8.56 -21.90 -3.70
C VAL A 121 -7.78 -20.80 -2.99
N VAL A 122 -6.47 -20.77 -3.22
CA VAL A 122 -5.61 -19.63 -2.92
C VAL A 122 -5.12 -19.05 -4.24
N VAL A 123 -5.49 -17.81 -4.54
CA VAL A 123 -5.03 -17.10 -5.73
C VAL A 123 -3.84 -16.22 -5.37
N THR A 124 -2.65 -16.67 -5.74
CA THR A 124 -1.39 -15.94 -5.55
C THR A 124 -1.00 -15.31 -6.88
N SER A 125 -1.21 -14.01 -7.06
CA SER A 125 -0.78 -13.35 -8.31
C SER A 125 -0.61 -11.85 -8.11
N GLY A 126 0.13 -11.23 -9.03
CA GLY A 126 0.44 -9.80 -8.99
C GLY A 126 -0.80 -8.90 -9.08
N THR A 127 -0.63 -7.62 -8.76
CA THR A 127 -1.73 -6.64 -8.87
C THR A 127 -2.22 -6.53 -10.32
N GLY A 128 -3.53 -6.43 -10.52
CA GLY A 128 -4.12 -6.34 -11.85
C GLY A 128 -4.14 -7.65 -12.65
N SER A 129 -3.91 -8.82 -12.01
CA SER A 129 -4.13 -10.15 -12.59
C SER A 129 -5.59 -10.59 -12.65
N GLY A 130 -6.50 -9.77 -12.13
CA GLY A 130 -7.92 -10.10 -12.00
C GLY A 130 -8.18 -11.21 -10.96
N LYS A 131 -7.62 -11.07 -9.75
CA LYS A 131 -7.88 -11.96 -8.60
C LYS A 131 -9.35 -11.96 -8.19
N THR A 132 -10.00 -10.81 -8.28
CA THR A 132 -11.41 -10.65 -7.93
C THR A 132 -12.32 -11.49 -8.84
N GLU A 133 -12.06 -11.51 -10.14
CA GLU A 133 -12.77 -12.33 -11.13
C GLU A 133 -12.64 -13.83 -10.83
N CYS A 134 -11.55 -14.27 -10.18
CA CYS A 134 -11.32 -15.68 -9.85
C CYS A 134 -12.38 -16.24 -8.89
N PHE A 135 -12.95 -15.41 -8.01
CA PHE A 135 -13.96 -15.84 -7.04
C PHE A 135 -15.35 -15.24 -7.29
N MET A 136 -15.43 -13.99 -7.77
CA MET A 136 -16.73 -13.34 -7.97
C MET A 136 -17.55 -14.01 -9.08
N VAL A 137 -16.91 -14.43 -10.17
CA VAL A 137 -17.62 -15.11 -11.27
C VAL A 137 -18.22 -16.44 -10.79
N PRO A 138 -17.48 -17.34 -10.10
CA PRO A 138 -18.06 -18.54 -9.49
C PRO A 138 -19.16 -18.27 -8.48
N VAL A 139 -19.00 -17.25 -7.62
CA VAL A 139 -20.05 -16.88 -6.65
C VAL A 139 -21.32 -16.46 -7.37
N LEU A 140 -21.23 -15.62 -8.40
CA LEU A 140 -22.40 -15.19 -9.18
C LEU A 140 -23.05 -16.35 -9.93
N GLU A 141 -22.25 -17.26 -10.50
CA GLU A 141 -22.76 -18.46 -11.16
C GLU A 141 -23.54 -19.36 -10.20
N ASP A 142 -22.99 -19.62 -9.02
CA ASP A 142 -23.61 -20.44 -7.97
C ASP A 142 -24.90 -19.81 -7.44
N LEU A 143 -24.92 -18.48 -7.24
CA LEU A 143 -26.12 -17.74 -6.85
C LEU A 143 -27.18 -17.70 -7.95
N TYR A 144 -26.78 -17.57 -9.21
CA TYR A 144 -27.72 -17.58 -10.32
C TYR A 144 -28.39 -18.94 -10.50
N ARG A 145 -27.62 -20.04 -10.35
CA ARG A 145 -28.18 -21.40 -10.37
C ARG A 145 -29.22 -21.59 -9.26
N GLU A 146 -28.90 -21.18 -8.03
CA GLU A 146 -29.85 -21.23 -6.90
C GLU A 146 -31.10 -20.35 -7.16
N LEU A 147 -30.91 -19.14 -7.67
CA LEU A 147 -32.01 -18.22 -8.00
C LEU A 147 -32.96 -18.87 -9.02
N HIS A 148 -32.42 -19.47 -10.07
CA HIS A 148 -33.19 -20.11 -11.12
C HIS A 148 -33.92 -21.37 -10.60
N GLU A 149 -33.25 -22.20 -9.81
CA GLU A 149 -33.85 -23.38 -9.15
C GLU A 149 -34.99 -23.00 -8.19
N ASN A 150 -34.89 -21.84 -7.53
CA ASN A 150 -35.92 -21.29 -6.65
C ASN A 150 -37.00 -20.48 -7.40
N GLY A 151 -37.18 -20.70 -8.71
CA GLY A 151 -38.22 -20.04 -9.49
C GLY A 151 -38.03 -18.52 -9.64
N ASN A 152 -36.78 -18.04 -9.61
CA ASN A 152 -36.40 -16.63 -9.67
C ASN A 152 -36.90 -15.76 -8.51
N ASN A 153 -37.20 -16.37 -7.35
CA ASN A 153 -37.53 -15.62 -6.14
C ASN A 153 -36.27 -15.01 -5.51
N PRO A 154 -36.34 -13.77 -4.96
CA PRO A 154 -35.21 -13.13 -4.29
C PRO A 154 -34.52 -14.03 -3.27
N LEU A 155 -33.20 -14.14 -3.35
CA LEU A 155 -32.43 -14.89 -2.37
C LEU A 155 -32.36 -14.10 -1.06
N VAL A 156 -32.75 -14.74 0.05
CA VAL A 156 -32.78 -14.16 1.40
C VAL A 156 -31.99 -15.04 2.35
N GLY A 157 -30.93 -14.48 2.97
CA GLY A 157 -29.93 -15.19 3.77
C GLY A 157 -28.55 -15.09 3.13
N VAL A 158 -27.48 -14.99 3.91
CA VAL A 158 -26.11 -14.84 3.40
C VAL A 158 -25.62 -16.16 2.82
N ARG A 159 -25.19 -16.15 1.55
CA ARG A 159 -24.57 -17.26 0.84
C ARG A 159 -23.05 -17.09 0.71
N ALA A 160 -22.62 -15.84 0.50
CA ALA A 160 -21.23 -15.49 0.30
C ALA A 160 -20.81 -14.37 1.26
N LEU A 161 -19.79 -14.65 2.06
CA LEU A 161 -19.18 -13.71 3.00
C LEU A 161 -17.82 -13.27 2.45
N PHE A 162 -17.67 -12.00 2.11
CA PHE A 162 -16.40 -11.42 1.67
C PHE A 162 -15.81 -10.60 2.80
N LEU A 163 -14.61 -10.99 3.24
CA LEU A 163 -13.85 -10.32 4.30
C LEU A 163 -12.70 -9.54 3.70
N TYR A 164 -12.74 -8.24 3.96
CA TYR A 164 -11.71 -7.29 3.58
C TYR A 164 -11.06 -6.69 4.84
N PRO A 165 -9.74 -6.46 4.84
CA PRO A 165 -9.05 -5.89 6.00
C PRO A 165 -9.39 -4.40 6.20
N LEU A 166 -9.72 -3.67 5.12
CA LEU A 166 -9.92 -2.21 5.15
C LEU A 166 -11.24 -1.79 4.49
N ASN A 167 -11.93 -0.82 5.09
CA ASN A 167 -13.18 -0.25 4.54
C ASN A 167 -12.99 0.40 3.16
N ALA A 168 -11.81 0.95 2.88
CA ALA A 168 -11.49 1.51 1.57
C ALA A 168 -11.56 0.45 0.46
N LEU A 169 -11.10 -0.78 0.74
CA LEU A 169 -11.19 -1.90 -0.19
C LEU A 169 -12.65 -2.33 -0.39
N ILE A 170 -13.45 -2.39 0.68
CA ILE A 170 -14.89 -2.67 0.59
C ILE A 170 -15.58 -1.68 -0.37
N ASN A 171 -15.35 -0.38 -0.18
CA ASN A 171 -15.96 0.65 -1.02
C ASN A 171 -15.50 0.56 -2.48
N SER A 172 -14.25 0.13 -2.74
CA SER A 172 -13.74 -0.07 -4.10
C SER A 172 -14.47 -1.19 -4.87
N GLN A 173 -15.13 -2.11 -4.16
CA GLN A 173 -15.92 -3.19 -4.78
C GLN A 173 -17.36 -2.79 -5.08
N ARG A 174 -17.88 -1.68 -4.53
CA ARG A 174 -19.28 -1.26 -4.69
C ARG A 174 -19.69 -1.21 -6.15
N GLU A 175 -18.97 -0.44 -6.96
CA GLU A 175 -19.33 -0.21 -8.37
C GLU A 175 -19.26 -1.51 -9.20
N ARG A 176 -18.35 -2.41 -8.84
CA ARG A 176 -18.20 -3.72 -9.50
C ARG A 176 -19.35 -4.66 -9.15
N LEU A 177 -19.66 -4.78 -7.86
CA LEU A 177 -20.78 -5.57 -7.38
C LEU A 177 -22.08 -5.05 -7.95
N ASP A 178 -22.27 -3.73 -7.99
CA ASP A 178 -23.41 -3.10 -8.64
C ASP A 178 -23.49 -3.52 -10.11
N ALA A 179 -22.44 -3.27 -10.89
CA ALA A 179 -22.38 -3.63 -12.31
C ALA A 179 -22.76 -5.10 -12.57
N TRP A 180 -22.19 -6.04 -11.81
CA TRP A 180 -22.38 -7.47 -12.10
C TRP A 180 -23.66 -8.07 -11.52
N THR A 181 -24.29 -7.40 -10.55
CA THR A 181 -25.55 -7.87 -9.93
C THR A 181 -26.79 -7.16 -10.45
N ARG A 182 -26.65 -5.97 -11.05
CA ARG A 182 -27.78 -5.15 -11.52
C ARG A 182 -28.68 -5.89 -12.49
N GLY A 183 -28.12 -6.71 -13.38
CA GLY A 183 -28.88 -7.54 -14.33
C GLY A 183 -29.86 -8.52 -13.67
N PHE A 184 -29.68 -8.84 -12.39
CA PHE A 184 -30.54 -9.72 -11.62
C PHE A 184 -31.56 -8.99 -10.73
N GLY A 185 -31.57 -7.65 -10.75
CA GLY A 185 -32.52 -6.84 -9.97
C GLY A 185 -32.49 -7.15 -8.47
N THR A 186 -33.61 -7.59 -7.91
CA THR A 186 -33.71 -7.99 -6.49
C THR A 186 -33.38 -9.47 -6.25
N GLY A 187 -33.12 -10.25 -7.31
CA GLY A 187 -32.82 -11.67 -7.24
C GLY A 187 -31.49 -11.97 -6.53
N ILE A 188 -30.42 -11.31 -6.99
CA ILE A 188 -29.08 -11.38 -6.39
C ILE A 188 -28.72 -9.99 -5.85
N ARG A 189 -28.74 -9.85 -4.53
CA ARG A 189 -28.42 -8.60 -3.83
C ARG A 189 -27.06 -8.68 -3.14
N TYR A 190 -26.46 -7.54 -2.85
CA TYR A 190 -25.27 -7.44 -2.00
C TYR A 190 -25.43 -6.37 -0.92
N CYS A 191 -24.67 -6.49 0.16
CA CYS A 191 -24.60 -5.48 1.22
C CYS A 191 -23.14 -5.19 1.58
N LEU A 192 -22.76 -3.92 1.61
CA LEU A 192 -21.50 -3.46 2.18
C LEU A 192 -21.75 -3.12 3.67
N TYR A 193 -21.58 -4.11 4.52
CA TYR A 193 -21.91 -4.03 5.94
C TYR A 193 -20.67 -3.63 6.75
N ASN A 194 -20.57 -2.37 7.14
CA ASN A 194 -19.45 -1.80 7.89
C ASN A 194 -19.92 -0.69 8.86
N GLY A 195 -18.95 0.03 9.43
CA GLY A 195 -19.21 1.13 10.37
C GLY A 195 -20.08 2.26 9.80
N ASN A 196 -20.04 2.46 8.48
CA ASN A 196 -20.74 3.53 7.77
C ASN A 196 -22.09 3.10 7.20
N THR A 197 -22.52 1.85 7.42
CA THR A 197 -23.84 1.40 6.96
C THR A 197 -24.94 2.09 7.77
N GLU A 198 -25.83 2.78 7.07
CA GLU A 198 -26.94 3.49 7.68
C GLU A 198 -27.82 2.54 8.51
N ASN A 199 -28.24 2.99 9.70
CA ASN A 199 -29.08 2.15 10.55
C ASN A 199 -30.50 2.07 10.01
N LEU A 200 -31.14 3.22 9.79
CA LEU A 200 -32.55 3.34 9.45
C LEU A 200 -32.78 3.24 7.94
N HIS A 201 -33.72 2.41 7.51
CA HIS A 201 -34.06 2.28 6.10
C HIS A 201 -34.67 3.58 5.55
N ALA A 202 -35.41 4.32 6.38
CA ALA A 202 -36.02 5.59 6.01
C ALA A 202 -35.01 6.63 5.49
N SER A 203 -33.79 6.66 6.05
CA SER A 203 -32.74 7.61 5.66
C SER A 203 -32.21 7.41 4.24
N VAL A 204 -32.31 6.18 3.70
CA VAL A 204 -31.76 5.79 2.40
C VAL A 204 -32.82 5.33 1.40
N LYS A 205 -34.10 5.55 1.70
CA LYS A 205 -35.23 5.02 0.92
C LYS A 205 -35.17 5.42 -0.56
N SER A 206 -34.82 6.67 -0.84
CA SER A 206 -34.72 7.19 -2.21
C SER A 206 -33.57 6.57 -3.00
N GLU A 207 -32.41 6.38 -2.37
CA GLU A 207 -31.25 5.76 -3.02
C GLU A 207 -31.43 4.25 -3.16
N GLN A 208 -32.05 3.60 -2.18
CA GLN A 208 -32.39 2.17 -2.24
C GLN A 208 -33.30 1.84 -3.43
N ALA A 209 -34.23 2.74 -3.77
CA ALA A 209 -35.11 2.55 -4.93
C ALA A 209 -34.35 2.59 -6.26
N LYS A 210 -33.26 3.35 -6.34
CA LYS A 210 -32.39 3.40 -7.52
C LYS A 210 -31.46 2.19 -7.63
N ARG A 211 -31.15 1.55 -6.50
CA ARG A 211 -30.22 0.42 -6.38
C ARG A 211 -30.90 -0.79 -5.75
N PRO A 212 -31.81 -1.46 -6.45
CA PRO A 212 -32.56 -2.60 -5.89
C PRO A 212 -31.67 -3.80 -5.52
N ASN A 213 -30.51 -3.92 -6.17
CA ASN A 213 -29.48 -4.93 -5.94
C ASN A 213 -28.54 -4.63 -4.76
N GLU A 214 -28.50 -3.40 -4.22
CA GLU A 214 -27.67 -3.04 -3.07
C GLU A 214 -28.53 -2.84 -1.81
N VAL A 215 -28.26 -3.55 -0.71
CA VAL A 215 -28.91 -3.32 0.58
C VAL A 215 -28.15 -2.25 1.35
N LEU A 216 -28.76 -1.07 1.50
CA LEU A 216 -28.08 0.14 2.00
C LEU A 216 -28.21 0.38 3.51
N SER A 217 -29.12 -0.31 4.20
CA SER A 217 -29.42 -0.09 5.62
C SER A 217 -29.39 -1.36 6.45
N ARG A 218 -28.99 -1.25 7.72
CA ARG A 218 -28.96 -2.37 8.67
C ARG A 218 -30.34 -2.94 8.96
N GLU A 219 -31.38 -2.11 9.06
CA GLU A 219 -32.77 -2.57 9.21
C GLU A 219 -33.16 -3.52 8.07
N LYS A 220 -33.04 -3.07 6.82
CA LYS A 220 -33.33 -3.92 5.66
C LYS A 220 -32.47 -5.18 5.59
N MET A 221 -31.19 -5.11 6.02
CA MET A 221 -30.33 -6.29 6.08
C MET A 221 -30.82 -7.31 7.13
N ARG A 222 -31.40 -6.88 8.25
CA ARG A 222 -31.99 -7.77 9.27
C ARG A 222 -33.31 -8.38 8.82
N GLU A 223 -34.12 -7.62 8.08
CA GLU A 223 -35.39 -8.07 7.53
C GLU A 223 -35.17 -9.08 6.40
N GLU A 224 -34.38 -8.70 5.40
CA GLU A 224 -34.15 -9.49 4.18
C GLU A 224 -32.65 -9.59 3.87
N PRO A 225 -31.87 -10.42 4.60
CA PRO A 225 -30.42 -10.52 4.42
C PRO A 225 -30.02 -10.76 2.96
N ALA A 226 -29.08 -9.96 2.46
CA ALA A 226 -28.54 -10.10 1.11
C ALA A 226 -27.70 -11.39 0.97
N PRO A 227 -27.72 -12.07 -0.19
CA PRO A 227 -26.93 -13.28 -0.42
C PRO A 227 -25.41 -13.00 -0.45
N ILE A 228 -24.98 -11.80 -0.85
CA ILE A 228 -23.56 -11.39 -0.80
C ILE A 228 -23.38 -10.37 0.33
N LEU A 229 -22.59 -10.72 1.33
CA LEU A 229 -22.24 -9.85 2.45
C LEU A 229 -20.76 -9.49 2.38
N VAL A 230 -20.46 -8.21 2.22
CA VAL A 230 -19.08 -7.69 2.23
C VAL A 230 -18.85 -6.94 3.53
N THR A 231 -17.86 -7.37 4.31
CA THR A 231 -17.59 -6.81 5.64
C THR A 231 -16.10 -6.94 6.02
N ASN A 232 -15.76 -6.59 7.25
CA ASN A 232 -14.44 -6.79 7.85
C ASN A 232 -14.56 -7.64 9.12
N GLY A 233 -13.43 -8.15 9.64
CA GLY A 233 -13.43 -9.03 10.81
C GLY A 233 -14.09 -8.40 12.05
N THR A 234 -13.84 -7.13 12.31
CA THR A 234 -14.45 -6.42 13.45
C THR A 234 -15.97 -6.31 13.34
N MET A 235 -16.49 -5.94 12.17
CA MET A 235 -17.92 -5.78 11.96
C MET A 235 -18.64 -7.12 11.93
N LEU A 236 -18.00 -8.17 11.42
CA LEU A 236 -18.47 -9.54 11.53
C LEU A 236 -18.60 -9.96 13.00
N GLU A 237 -17.62 -9.64 13.85
CA GLU A 237 -17.68 -9.94 15.28
C GLU A 237 -18.88 -9.26 15.94
N TYR A 238 -19.06 -7.96 15.69
CA TYR A 238 -20.21 -7.23 16.21
C TYR A 238 -21.54 -7.82 15.74
N MET A 239 -21.67 -8.21 14.48
CA MET A 239 -22.88 -8.85 13.94
C MET A 239 -23.19 -10.17 14.67
N MET A 240 -22.15 -10.92 15.03
CA MET A 240 -22.28 -12.20 15.74
C MET A 240 -22.69 -12.07 17.21
N VAL A 241 -22.38 -10.92 17.84
CA VAL A 241 -22.64 -10.69 19.27
C VAL A 241 -23.91 -9.88 19.51
N ARG A 242 -24.24 -8.93 18.62
CA ARG A 242 -25.39 -8.03 18.81
C ARG A 242 -26.71 -8.75 18.54
N GLN A 243 -27.57 -8.79 19.57
CA GLN A 243 -28.91 -9.39 19.47
C GLN A 243 -29.78 -8.79 18.36
N ILE A 244 -29.64 -7.48 18.10
CA ILE A 244 -30.39 -6.81 17.04
C ILE A 244 -30.03 -7.32 15.64
N ASP A 245 -28.82 -7.88 15.44
CA ASP A 245 -28.38 -8.45 14.17
C ASP A 245 -28.62 -9.97 14.08
N ALA A 246 -29.09 -10.61 15.16
CA ALA A 246 -29.39 -12.04 15.20
C ALA A 246 -30.30 -12.51 14.04
N PRO A 247 -31.30 -11.73 13.56
CA PRO A 247 -32.12 -12.14 12.41
C PRO A 247 -31.29 -12.47 11.15
N ILE A 248 -30.18 -11.77 10.92
CA ILE A 248 -29.31 -12.02 9.75
C ILE A 248 -28.78 -13.45 9.78
N ILE A 249 -28.28 -13.86 10.94
CA ILE A 249 -27.67 -15.17 11.16
C ILE A 249 -28.76 -16.24 11.24
N GLN A 250 -29.86 -15.98 11.94
CA GLN A 250 -30.95 -16.95 12.12
C GLN A 250 -31.60 -17.33 10.78
N GLN A 251 -31.88 -16.35 9.92
CA GLN A 251 -32.43 -16.61 8.58
C GLN A 251 -31.45 -17.41 7.71
N SER A 252 -30.17 -17.03 7.75
CA SER A 252 -29.13 -17.74 7.00
C SER A 252 -28.92 -19.18 7.52
N LYS A 253 -28.97 -19.38 8.84
CA LYS A 253 -28.86 -20.68 9.50
C LYS A 253 -30.03 -21.60 9.20
N ALA A 254 -31.25 -21.06 9.19
CA ALA A 254 -32.46 -21.84 8.91
C ALA A 254 -32.39 -22.52 7.53
N GLN A 255 -31.72 -21.87 6.57
CA GLN A 255 -31.51 -22.40 5.22
C GLN A 255 -30.16 -23.09 5.03
N LYS A 256 -29.27 -23.06 6.04
CA LYS A 256 -27.85 -23.42 5.93
C LYS A 256 -27.20 -22.81 4.68
N SER A 257 -27.45 -21.52 4.46
CA SER A 257 -27.22 -20.90 3.15
C SER A 257 -25.76 -20.56 2.85
N LEU A 258 -24.89 -20.46 3.86
CA LEU A 258 -23.50 -20.04 3.68
C LEU A 258 -22.69 -21.10 2.92
N ARG A 259 -22.23 -20.76 1.71
CA ARG A 259 -21.45 -21.63 0.82
C ARG A 259 -20.08 -21.07 0.45
N TRP A 260 -19.84 -19.78 0.69
CA TRP A 260 -18.61 -19.10 0.29
C TRP A 260 -18.06 -18.21 1.40
N ILE A 261 -16.77 -18.34 1.69
CA ILE A 261 -16.02 -17.38 2.49
C ILE A 261 -14.82 -16.92 1.67
N VAL A 262 -14.80 -15.65 1.33
CA VAL A 262 -13.71 -15.02 0.56
C VAL A 262 -12.89 -14.14 1.49
N LEU A 263 -11.58 -14.33 1.48
CA LEU A 263 -10.59 -13.61 2.26
C LEU A 263 -9.72 -12.83 1.29
N ASP A 264 -10.01 -11.54 1.12
CA ASP A 264 -9.21 -10.70 0.25
C ASP A 264 -7.98 -10.16 0.99
N GLU A 265 -6.85 -10.08 0.29
CA GLU A 265 -5.56 -9.66 0.85
C GLU A 265 -5.16 -10.49 2.07
N ALA A 266 -5.28 -11.82 1.97
CA ALA A 266 -5.04 -12.77 3.04
C ALA A 266 -3.62 -12.69 3.63
N HIS A 267 -2.65 -12.15 2.87
CA HIS A 267 -1.29 -11.86 3.32
C HIS A 267 -1.20 -10.81 4.43
N THR A 268 -2.27 -10.04 4.67
CA THR A 268 -2.36 -9.09 5.78
C THR A 268 -2.62 -9.79 7.12
N TYR A 269 -3.22 -11.00 7.11
CA TYR A 269 -3.48 -11.76 8.31
C TYR A 269 -2.23 -12.56 8.70
N VAL A 270 -1.46 -12.04 9.66
CA VAL A 270 -0.24 -12.69 10.17
C VAL A 270 -0.28 -12.79 11.70
N GLY A 271 0.44 -13.78 12.24
CA GLY A 271 0.60 -13.96 13.69
C GLY A 271 -0.73 -14.07 14.43
N SER A 272 -0.90 -13.25 15.48
CA SER A 272 -2.10 -13.25 16.32
C SER A 272 -3.38 -12.92 15.56
N GLN A 273 -3.33 -12.04 14.55
CA GLN A 273 -4.50 -11.68 13.75
C GLN A 273 -5.04 -12.87 12.94
N ALA A 274 -4.15 -13.69 12.40
CA ALA A 274 -4.55 -14.91 11.68
C ALA A 274 -5.21 -15.93 12.62
N ALA A 275 -4.69 -16.09 13.84
CA ALA A 275 -5.26 -16.98 14.85
C ALA A 275 -6.65 -16.51 15.31
N GLU A 276 -6.83 -15.20 15.50
CA GLU A 276 -8.12 -14.60 15.83
C GLU A 276 -9.15 -14.81 14.71
N LEU A 277 -8.76 -14.55 13.46
CA LEU A 277 -9.62 -14.78 12.31
C LEU A 277 -10.02 -16.26 12.19
N ALA A 278 -9.10 -17.20 12.42
CA ALA A 278 -9.41 -18.63 12.41
C ALA A 278 -10.50 -19.00 13.44
N LEU A 279 -10.39 -18.50 14.66
CA LEU A 279 -11.39 -18.72 15.71
C LEU A 279 -12.73 -18.05 15.37
N GLN A 280 -12.68 -16.85 14.81
CA GLN A 280 -13.87 -16.15 14.34
C GLN A 280 -14.60 -16.94 13.25
N LEU A 281 -13.90 -17.43 12.22
CA LEU A 281 -14.50 -18.21 11.14
C LEU A 281 -15.15 -19.50 11.65
N ARG A 282 -14.55 -20.18 12.63
CA ARG A 282 -15.18 -21.36 13.29
C ARG A 282 -16.50 -21.00 13.98
N ARG A 283 -16.55 -19.86 14.68
CA ARG A 283 -17.78 -19.35 15.31
C ARG A 283 -18.82 -18.96 14.28
N VAL A 284 -18.42 -18.33 13.18
CA VAL A 284 -19.28 -17.99 12.04
C VAL A 284 -19.91 -19.26 11.46
N MET A 285 -19.12 -20.25 11.07
CA MET A 285 -19.66 -21.52 10.54
C MET A 285 -20.66 -22.17 11.51
N THR A 286 -20.32 -22.22 12.80
CA THR A 286 -21.21 -22.75 13.85
C THR A 286 -22.53 -21.98 13.94
N ALA A 287 -22.47 -20.64 13.90
CA ALA A 287 -23.67 -19.81 14.01
C ALA A 287 -24.55 -19.90 12.76
N PHE A 288 -23.94 -20.02 11.58
CA PHE A 288 -24.63 -20.25 10.31
C PHE A 288 -25.08 -21.72 10.12
N GLY A 289 -24.74 -22.62 11.05
CA GLY A 289 -25.19 -24.02 11.03
C GLY A 289 -24.55 -24.87 9.92
N VAL A 290 -23.36 -24.48 9.48
CA VAL A 290 -22.58 -25.12 8.43
C VAL A 290 -21.25 -25.64 8.99
N THR A 291 -20.64 -26.58 8.27
CA THR A 291 -19.31 -27.13 8.54
C THR A 291 -18.33 -26.67 7.48
N PRO A 292 -17.00 -26.84 7.66
CA PRO A 292 -16.05 -26.55 6.60
C PRO A 292 -16.39 -27.26 5.28
N ASP A 293 -16.89 -28.50 5.33
CA ASP A 293 -17.28 -29.26 4.13
C ASP A 293 -18.38 -28.61 3.28
N ASP A 294 -19.20 -27.74 3.89
CA ASP A 294 -20.29 -27.04 3.22
C ASP A 294 -19.82 -25.72 2.55
N VAL A 295 -18.59 -25.28 2.84
CA VAL A 295 -18.09 -23.94 2.50
C VAL A 295 -16.84 -23.99 1.64
N ARG A 296 -16.86 -23.27 0.51
CA ARG A 296 -15.67 -23.02 -0.32
C ARG A 296 -14.96 -21.77 0.17
N PHE A 297 -13.70 -21.92 0.54
CA PHE A 297 -12.85 -20.82 0.93
C PHE A 297 -12.05 -20.32 -0.26
N VAL A 298 -12.00 -19.00 -0.43
CA VAL A 298 -11.14 -18.36 -1.42
C VAL A 298 -10.25 -17.36 -0.70
N ALA A 299 -8.94 -17.50 -0.81
CA ALA A 299 -7.99 -16.51 -0.32
C ALA A 299 -7.26 -15.86 -1.49
N THR A 300 -7.21 -14.52 -1.53
CA THR A 300 -6.36 -13.81 -2.46
C THR A 300 -5.10 -13.34 -1.73
N SER A 301 -3.95 -13.44 -2.39
CA SER A 301 -2.69 -12.97 -1.85
C SER A 301 -1.88 -12.27 -2.93
N ALA A 302 -1.09 -11.28 -2.53
CA ALA A 302 0.06 -10.87 -3.32
C ALA A 302 1.03 -12.05 -3.47
N THR A 303 1.83 -12.02 -4.53
CA THR A 303 2.77 -13.10 -4.86
C THR A 303 3.69 -13.42 -3.67
N ILE A 304 3.58 -14.65 -3.15
CA ILE A 304 4.55 -15.20 -2.20
C ILE A 304 5.62 -15.91 -3.02
N ALA A 305 6.86 -15.41 -2.95
CA ALA A 305 8.00 -16.02 -3.63
C ALA A 305 8.61 -17.14 -2.77
N GLY A 306 9.11 -18.20 -3.41
CA GLY A 306 9.86 -19.27 -2.75
C GLY A 306 9.42 -20.67 -3.21
N SER A 307 10.32 -21.64 -3.13
CA SER A 307 10.07 -23.04 -3.54
C SER A 307 8.98 -23.73 -2.71
N ASP A 308 8.75 -23.27 -1.48
CA ASP A 308 7.75 -23.83 -0.56
C ASP A 308 6.46 -22.99 -0.48
N ALA A 309 6.34 -21.92 -1.28
CA ALA A 309 5.23 -20.98 -1.18
C ALA A 309 3.86 -21.67 -1.36
N GLU A 310 3.75 -22.60 -2.31
CA GLU A 310 2.51 -23.35 -2.55
C GLU A 310 2.08 -24.14 -1.30
N LYS A 311 3.01 -24.88 -0.70
CA LYS A 311 2.75 -25.71 0.48
C LYS A 311 2.40 -24.85 1.70
N GLN A 312 3.07 -23.72 1.88
CA GLN A 312 2.77 -22.77 2.96
C GLN A 312 1.39 -22.16 2.80
N LEU A 313 1.00 -21.77 1.58
CA LEU A 313 -0.32 -21.23 1.28
C LEU A 313 -1.45 -22.26 1.50
N LYS A 314 -1.25 -23.52 1.07
CA LYS A 314 -2.20 -24.60 1.36
C LYS A 314 -2.35 -24.82 2.86
N LYS A 315 -1.24 -24.90 3.57
CA LYS A 315 -1.24 -25.06 5.03
C LYS A 315 -1.94 -23.89 5.72
N PHE A 316 -1.63 -22.65 5.34
CA PHE A 316 -2.26 -21.46 5.88
C PHE A 316 -3.79 -21.49 5.73
N LEU A 317 -4.30 -21.72 4.51
CA LEU A 317 -5.74 -21.76 4.30
C LEU A 317 -6.38 -22.95 5.02
N SER A 318 -5.69 -24.10 5.09
CA SER A 318 -6.14 -25.28 5.82
C SER A 318 -6.30 -25.01 7.33
N GLU A 319 -5.31 -24.38 7.97
CA GLU A 319 -5.36 -24.03 9.40
C GLU A 319 -6.44 -22.99 9.71
N LEU A 320 -6.64 -22.05 8.79
CA LEU A 320 -7.62 -20.98 8.91
C LEU A 320 -9.06 -21.47 8.73
N SER A 321 -9.30 -22.35 7.76
CA SER A 321 -10.64 -22.82 7.36
C SER A 321 -11.06 -24.15 7.99
N GLY A 322 -10.10 -25.01 8.36
CA GLY A 322 -10.35 -26.40 8.75
C GLY A 322 -10.48 -27.38 7.57
N ILE A 323 -10.24 -26.94 6.32
CA ILE A 323 -10.29 -27.79 5.13
C ILE A 323 -8.98 -28.58 4.98
N PRO A 324 -9.01 -29.88 4.65
CA PRO A 324 -7.81 -30.66 4.30
C PRO A 324 -7.06 -30.07 3.09
N GLN A 325 -5.74 -30.13 3.10
CA GLN A 325 -4.90 -29.52 2.06
C GLN A 325 -5.15 -30.11 0.67
N GLU A 326 -5.66 -31.34 0.58
CA GLU A 326 -5.97 -32.03 -0.68
C GLU A 326 -7.16 -31.42 -1.40
N ARG A 327 -8.00 -30.65 -0.70
CA ARG A 327 -9.13 -29.89 -1.26
C ARG A 327 -8.83 -28.40 -1.41
N ILE A 328 -7.55 -28.04 -1.42
CA ILE A 328 -7.08 -26.67 -1.58
C ILE A 328 -6.14 -26.59 -2.78
N ASP A 329 -6.52 -25.80 -3.78
CA ASP A 329 -5.70 -25.53 -4.96
C ASP A 329 -5.04 -24.15 -4.86
N VAL A 330 -3.74 -24.07 -5.14
CA VAL A 330 -3.00 -22.80 -5.21
C VAL A 330 -2.81 -22.46 -6.67
N LEU A 331 -3.30 -21.29 -7.06
CA LEU A 331 -3.36 -20.85 -8.44
C LEU A 331 -2.51 -19.60 -8.61
N ASP A 332 -1.50 -19.70 -9.49
CA ASP A 332 -0.62 -18.60 -9.87
C ASP A 332 -0.88 -18.12 -11.29
N GLY A 333 -0.73 -16.81 -11.50
CA GLY A 333 -0.81 -16.19 -12.81
C GLY A 333 0.50 -16.31 -13.56
N SER A 334 0.46 -16.75 -14.81
CA SER A 334 1.64 -16.69 -15.69
C SER A 334 1.67 -15.38 -16.45
N ARG A 335 2.79 -14.65 -16.41
CA ARG A 335 2.96 -13.43 -17.22
C ARG A 335 3.39 -13.76 -18.64
N VAL A 336 2.91 -12.96 -19.60
CA VAL A 336 3.29 -13.02 -21.01
C VAL A 336 4.27 -11.89 -21.28
N ILE A 337 5.55 -12.22 -21.16
CA ILE A 337 6.64 -11.31 -21.50
C ILE A 337 7.07 -11.62 -22.95
N PRO A 338 7.02 -10.65 -23.88
CA PRO A 338 7.50 -10.85 -25.24
C PRO A 338 8.97 -11.27 -25.23
N LYS A 339 9.33 -12.31 -25.99
CA LYS A 339 10.73 -12.69 -26.18
C LYS A 339 11.40 -11.64 -27.07
N LEU A 340 12.59 -11.19 -26.67
CA LEU A 340 13.44 -10.34 -27.49
C LEU A 340 14.45 -11.21 -28.26
N ALA A 341 14.94 -10.67 -29.38
CA ALA A 341 16.10 -11.24 -30.06
C ALA A 341 17.33 -11.15 -29.16
N SER A 342 18.33 -12.02 -29.39
CA SER A 342 19.60 -11.97 -28.66
C SER A 342 20.26 -10.60 -28.82
N CYS A 343 20.64 -9.99 -27.70
CA CYS A 343 21.30 -8.69 -27.69
C CYS A 343 22.67 -8.77 -28.37
N LYS A 344 22.89 -7.94 -29.39
CA LYS A 344 24.17 -7.84 -30.11
C LYS A 344 25.20 -6.95 -29.40
N HIS A 345 24.83 -6.33 -28.28
CA HIS A 345 25.68 -5.43 -27.49
C HIS A 345 26.23 -4.26 -28.31
N VAL A 346 25.36 -3.65 -29.11
CA VAL A 346 25.70 -2.46 -29.91
C VAL A 346 25.58 -1.23 -29.01
N TYR A 347 26.69 -0.53 -28.83
CA TYR A 347 26.69 0.72 -28.08
C TYR A 347 26.18 1.85 -28.96
N ILE A 348 25.07 2.46 -28.55
CA ILE A 348 24.52 3.69 -29.13
C ILE A 348 24.25 4.63 -27.95
N PRO A 349 24.78 5.87 -27.94
CA PRO A 349 24.50 6.84 -26.89
C PRO A 349 23.00 7.06 -26.71
N LEU A 350 22.56 7.26 -25.46
CA LEU A 350 21.15 7.46 -25.14
C LEU A 350 20.56 8.66 -25.90
N GLU A 351 21.33 9.72 -26.08
CA GLU A 351 20.95 10.92 -26.82
C GLU A 351 20.60 10.61 -28.28
N GLU A 352 21.32 9.68 -28.92
CA GLU A 352 21.05 9.26 -30.30
C GLU A 352 19.78 8.41 -30.37
N ILE A 353 19.59 7.48 -29.42
CA ILE A 353 18.36 6.67 -29.34
C ILE A 353 17.14 7.56 -29.08
N GLU A 354 17.26 8.58 -28.24
CA GLU A 354 16.19 9.53 -27.94
C GLU A 354 15.76 10.37 -29.15
N GLN A 355 16.66 10.54 -30.15
CA GLN A 355 16.41 11.30 -31.37
C GLN A 355 15.73 10.49 -32.47
N ILE A 356 15.73 9.15 -32.38
CA ILE A 356 15.04 8.28 -33.36
C ILE A 356 13.54 8.63 -33.37
N PRO A 357 12.95 9.05 -34.50
CA PRO A 357 11.58 9.55 -34.53
C PRO A 357 10.55 8.46 -34.26
N ASP A 358 9.36 8.89 -33.81
CA ASP A 358 8.17 8.04 -33.85
C ASP A 358 7.69 7.92 -35.31
N THR A 359 6.91 6.88 -35.60
CA THR A 359 6.09 6.83 -36.82
C THR A 359 4.87 7.75 -36.66
N ASP A 360 3.79 7.52 -37.42
CA ASP A 360 2.56 8.31 -37.33
C ASP A 360 1.89 8.28 -35.95
N MET A 361 2.24 7.30 -35.09
CA MET A 361 1.69 7.16 -33.74
C MET A 361 2.75 7.41 -32.68
N LYS A 362 2.43 8.26 -31.71
CA LYS A 362 3.31 8.59 -30.58
C LYS A 362 3.78 7.33 -29.84
N GLY A 363 5.09 7.21 -29.64
CA GLY A 363 5.73 6.08 -28.97
C GLY A 363 5.92 4.82 -29.84
N VAL A 364 5.38 4.77 -31.06
CA VAL A 364 5.58 3.64 -31.98
C VAL A 364 6.80 3.93 -32.85
N SER A 365 7.87 3.14 -32.69
CA SER A 365 9.09 3.27 -33.50
C SER A 365 9.80 1.92 -33.60
N PRO A 366 9.66 1.21 -34.74
CA PRO A 366 10.36 -0.07 -34.96
C PRO A 366 11.89 0.07 -34.90
N GLU A 367 12.43 1.14 -35.49
CA GLU A 367 13.87 1.44 -35.51
C GLU A 367 14.42 1.65 -34.10
N ARG A 368 13.72 2.44 -33.27
CA ARG A 368 14.11 2.65 -31.88
C ARG A 368 13.99 1.38 -31.07
N PHE A 369 12.94 0.59 -31.30
CA PHE A 369 12.75 -0.69 -30.63
C PHE A 369 13.89 -1.67 -30.96
N GLU A 370 14.36 -1.69 -32.21
CA GLU A 370 15.52 -2.49 -32.62
C GLU A 370 16.82 -2.00 -31.95
N ALA A 371 17.05 -0.69 -31.92
CA ALA A 371 18.18 -0.09 -31.21
C ALA A 371 18.19 -0.47 -29.71
N LEU A 372 17.03 -0.37 -29.03
CA LEU A 372 16.88 -0.80 -27.63
C LEU A 372 17.10 -2.31 -27.44
N THR A 373 16.68 -3.13 -28.40
CA THR A 373 16.89 -4.59 -28.35
C THR A 373 18.37 -4.97 -28.41
N HIS A 374 19.21 -4.11 -29.00
CA HIS A 374 20.64 -4.36 -29.15
C HIS A 374 21.53 -3.51 -28.22
N SER A 375 20.96 -2.54 -27.49
CA SER A 375 21.66 -1.78 -26.45
C SER A 375 21.89 -2.65 -25.20
N PRO A 376 23.11 -2.70 -24.65
CA PRO A 376 23.39 -3.41 -23.40
C PRO A 376 22.63 -2.80 -22.21
N GLU A 377 22.50 -1.47 -22.14
CA GLU A 377 21.82 -0.77 -21.05
C GLU A 377 20.33 -1.13 -20.98
N ALA A 378 19.63 -0.99 -22.10
CA ALA A 378 18.21 -1.32 -22.20
C ALA A 378 17.96 -2.82 -21.93
N HIS A 379 18.83 -3.69 -22.44
CA HIS A 379 18.75 -5.12 -22.21
C HIS A 379 18.92 -5.48 -20.72
N TYR A 380 19.96 -4.96 -20.06
CA TYR A 380 20.19 -5.22 -18.64
C TYR A 380 19.06 -4.68 -17.75
N LEU A 381 18.57 -3.47 -18.02
CA LEU A 381 17.43 -2.90 -17.28
C LEU A 381 16.17 -3.76 -17.44
N ARG A 382 15.92 -4.28 -18.65
CA ARG A 382 14.80 -5.18 -18.89
C ARG A 382 14.97 -6.50 -18.14
N GLU A 383 16.13 -7.14 -18.25
CA GLU A 383 16.42 -8.40 -17.55
C GLU A 383 16.27 -8.25 -16.03
N MET A 384 16.79 -7.16 -15.44
CA MET A 384 16.65 -6.88 -14.00
C MET A 384 15.20 -6.85 -13.52
N LEU A 385 14.30 -6.24 -14.31
CA LEU A 385 12.90 -6.05 -13.92
C LEU A 385 12.01 -7.25 -14.27
N VAL A 386 12.40 -8.05 -15.27
CA VAL A 386 11.57 -9.12 -15.83
C VAL A 386 11.90 -10.48 -15.20
N THR A 387 13.15 -10.72 -14.83
CA THR A 387 13.60 -12.02 -14.30
C THR A 387 13.33 -12.21 -12.81
N GLN A 388 13.20 -11.12 -12.06
CA GLN A 388 12.95 -11.18 -10.62
C GLN A 388 11.46 -10.97 -10.32
N PRO A 389 10.87 -11.73 -9.39
CA PRO A 389 9.47 -11.55 -9.01
C PRO A 389 9.23 -10.23 -8.26
N ASP A 390 10.26 -9.75 -7.55
CA ASP A 390 10.17 -8.59 -6.68
C ASP A 390 10.40 -7.27 -7.43
N PRO A 391 9.65 -6.21 -7.09
CA PRO A 391 9.94 -4.85 -7.55
C PRO A 391 11.36 -4.39 -7.18
N MET A 392 11.99 -3.58 -8.02
CA MET A 392 13.38 -3.13 -7.82
C MET A 392 13.47 -1.63 -7.56
N LYS A 393 14.29 -1.24 -6.58
CA LYS A 393 14.56 0.17 -6.27
C LYS A 393 15.50 0.81 -7.31
N LEU A 394 15.30 2.09 -7.59
CA LEU A 394 16.09 2.86 -8.55
C LEU A 394 17.59 2.86 -8.21
N ASP A 395 17.94 3.04 -6.94
CA ASP A 395 19.34 3.05 -6.47
C ASP A 395 20.06 1.72 -6.75
N THR A 396 19.35 0.62 -6.53
CA THR A 396 19.79 -0.75 -6.80
C THR A 396 19.94 -0.98 -8.29
N MET A 397 18.98 -0.50 -9.10
CA MET A 397 19.06 -0.55 -10.56
C MET A 397 20.28 0.22 -11.07
N THR A 398 20.51 1.45 -10.58
CA THR A 398 21.67 2.26 -10.95
C THR A 398 22.98 1.58 -10.59
N GLN A 399 23.11 1.07 -9.36
CA GLN A 399 24.32 0.36 -8.92
C GLN A 399 24.60 -0.89 -9.77
N ARG A 400 23.57 -1.71 -10.03
CA ARG A 400 23.71 -2.91 -10.86
C ARG A 400 24.04 -2.58 -12.30
N LEU A 401 23.40 -1.56 -12.89
CA LEU A 401 23.67 -1.14 -14.26
C LEU A 401 25.12 -0.69 -14.40
N ASN A 402 25.61 0.17 -13.49
CA ASN A 402 26.99 0.63 -13.46
C ASN A 402 27.98 -0.54 -13.35
N THR A 403 27.66 -1.53 -12.53
CA THR A 403 28.50 -2.73 -12.36
C THR A 403 28.55 -3.58 -13.64
N LEU A 404 27.40 -3.78 -14.30
CA LEU A 404 27.30 -4.63 -15.50
C LEU A 404 27.91 -3.98 -16.75
N THR A 405 27.76 -2.66 -16.91
CA THR A 405 28.31 -1.93 -18.06
C THR A 405 29.72 -1.41 -17.84
N LYS A 406 30.20 -1.38 -16.59
CA LYS A 406 31.44 -0.70 -16.17
C LYS A 406 31.43 0.80 -16.50
N GLN A 407 30.26 1.42 -16.47
CA GLN A 407 30.05 2.85 -16.67
C GLN A 407 29.52 3.49 -15.37
N ASN A 408 29.52 4.83 -15.30
CA ASN A 408 29.03 5.58 -14.16
C ASN A 408 27.78 6.39 -14.53
N TYR A 409 26.62 5.74 -14.55
CA TYR A 409 25.33 6.41 -14.72
C TYR A 409 24.83 6.98 -13.39
N SER A 410 24.27 8.18 -13.47
CA SER A 410 23.46 8.82 -12.44
C SER A 410 22.04 8.23 -12.39
N GLN A 411 21.29 8.50 -11.31
CA GLN A 411 19.88 8.11 -11.23
C GLN A 411 19.05 8.76 -12.36
N GLN A 412 19.37 10.00 -12.76
CA GLN A 412 18.65 10.70 -13.81
C GLN A 412 18.86 10.08 -15.19
N GLU A 413 20.07 9.60 -15.50
CA GLU A 413 20.34 8.88 -16.75
C GLU A 413 19.62 7.53 -16.78
N VAL A 414 19.59 6.81 -15.66
CA VAL A 414 18.82 5.55 -15.55
C VAL A 414 17.33 5.81 -15.72
N LEU A 415 16.79 6.90 -15.18
CA LEU A 415 15.39 7.29 -15.39
C LEU A 415 15.08 7.62 -16.85
N ARG A 416 16.00 8.28 -17.58
CA ARG A 416 15.85 8.51 -19.02
C ARG A 416 15.85 7.20 -19.82
N TRP A 417 16.72 6.25 -19.45
CA TRP A 417 16.69 4.90 -20.03
C TRP A 417 15.35 4.18 -19.77
N ILE A 418 14.83 4.30 -18.55
CA ILE A 418 13.53 3.72 -18.18
C ILE A 418 12.39 4.37 -18.99
N ASP A 419 12.44 5.70 -19.18
CA ASP A 419 11.47 6.45 -19.98
C ASP A 419 11.46 6.00 -21.44
N ILE A 420 12.63 5.88 -22.08
CA ILE A 420 12.69 5.46 -23.48
C ILE A 420 12.26 4.00 -23.65
N CYS A 421 12.64 3.12 -22.72
CA CYS A 421 12.24 1.73 -22.74
C CYS A 421 10.73 1.56 -22.51
N SER A 422 10.14 2.36 -21.62
CA SER A 422 8.71 2.26 -21.33
C SER A 422 7.80 2.96 -22.33
N GLY A 423 8.34 3.95 -23.07
CA GLY A 423 7.61 4.69 -24.10
C GLY A 423 7.66 4.07 -25.50
N THR A 424 8.59 3.15 -25.79
CA THR A 424 8.85 2.67 -27.15
C THR A 424 8.14 1.35 -27.45
N GLN A 425 7.26 1.35 -28.46
CA GLN A 425 6.54 0.19 -28.98
C GLN A 425 7.04 -0.17 -30.38
N PRO A 426 7.09 -1.46 -30.75
CA PRO A 426 7.48 -1.86 -32.10
C PRO A 426 6.35 -1.64 -33.12
N ASN A 427 5.09 -1.73 -32.68
CA ASN A 427 3.90 -1.46 -33.48
C ASN A 427 2.71 -1.13 -32.54
N PRO A 428 1.55 -0.68 -33.06
CA PRO A 428 0.42 -0.25 -32.22
C PRO A 428 -0.28 -1.36 -31.41
N LYS A 429 -0.01 -2.64 -31.70
CA LYS A 429 -0.67 -3.78 -31.04
C LYS A 429 0.21 -4.39 -29.94
N ASP A 430 1.51 -4.41 -30.16
CA ASP A 430 2.46 -5.00 -29.24
C ASP A 430 2.84 -4.06 -28.09
N PRO A 431 3.12 -4.61 -26.89
CA PRO A 431 3.48 -3.80 -25.74
C PRO A 431 4.83 -3.09 -25.94
N ALA A 432 5.04 -2.03 -25.15
CA ALA A 432 6.31 -1.33 -25.12
C ALA A 432 7.48 -2.25 -24.71
N PHE A 433 8.71 -1.79 -25.02
CA PHE A 433 9.94 -2.49 -24.67
C PHE A 433 10.07 -2.73 -23.17
N LEU A 434 9.50 -1.91 -22.30
CA LEU A 434 9.36 -2.20 -20.88
C LEU A 434 8.02 -1.71 -20.37
N LYS A 435 7.05 -2.60 -20.19
CA LYS A 435 5.80 -2.23 -19.54
C LYS A 435 5.99 -2.25 -18.03
N ILE A 436 6.00 -1.08 -17.41
CA ILE A 436 6.36 -0.92 -16.00
C ILE A 436 5.41 0.02 -15.26
N ARG A 437 5.47 -0.04 -13.93
CA ARG A 437 4.88 0.89 -12.97
C ARG A 437 5.96 1.33 -11.99
N ALA A 438 5.96 2.60 -11.62
CA ALA A 438 6.76 3.12 -10.53
C ALA A 438 5.89 3.37 -9.29
N HIS A 439 6.42 3.04 -8.12
CA HIS A 439 5.90 3.42 -6.82
C HIS A 439 6.84 4.47 -6.23
N ILE A 440 6.33 5.68 -6.05
CA ILE A 440 7.08 6.82 -5.55
C ILE A 440 6.56 7.11 -4.16
N PHE A 441 7.46 7.06 -3.17
CA PHE A 441 7.13 7.34 -1.78
C PHE A 441 7.78 8.65 -1.38
N GLN A 442 6.94 9.65 -1.16
CA GLN A 442 7.36 10.92 -0.60
C GLN A 442 7.25 10.86 0.91
N ARG A 443 8.29 11.35 1.57
CA ARG A 443 8.30 11.46 3.01
C ARG A 443 7.57 12.72 3.47
N ASN A 444 6.84 12.58 4.57
CA ASN A 444 6.33 13.70 5.34
C ASN A 444 7.38 14.19 6.34
N THR A 445 7.57 15.50 6.40
CA THR A 445 8.49 16.15 7.35
C THR A 445 7.74 16.38 8.66
N GLN A 446 8.13 15.68 9.73
CA GLN A 446 7.56 15.87 11.08
C GLN A 446 8.20 17.03 11.83
N GLY A 447 9.33 17.54 11.33
CA GLY A 447 10.13 18.59 11.94
C GLY A 447 11.53 18.59 11.34
N VAL A 448 12.41 19.45 11.84
CA VAL A 448 13.86 19.34 11.64
C VAL A 448 14.54 19.43 13.00
N TRP A 449 15.71 18.82 13.11
CA TRP A 449 16.38 18.66 14.39
C TRP A 449 17.81 19.15 14.32
N ALA A 450 18.23 19.98 15.26
CA ALA A 450 19.58 20.50 15.29
C ALA A 450 20.37 19.95 16.48
N CYS A 451 21.65 19.69 16.23
CA CYS A 451 22.62 19.45 17.28
C CYS A 451 22.76 20.71 18.13
N VAL A 452 22.68 20.55 19.45
CA VAL A 452 22.74 21.67 20.39
C VAL A 452 24.15 22.29 20.51
N ASP A 453 25.19 21.53 20.15
CA ASP A 453 26.59 21.97 20.22
C ASP A 453 26.95 22.90 19.05
N ILE A 454 27.30 24.15 19.38
CA ILE A 454 27.67 25.21 18.41
C ILE A 454 28.95 24.84 17.66
N GLU A 455 29.90 24.20 18.36
CA GLU A 455 31.19 23.74 17.86
C GLU A 455 31.11 22.31 17.27
N CYS A 456 29.92 21.92 16.80
CA CYS A 456 29.69 20.58 16.28
C CYS A 456 30.58 20.29 15.07
N ARG A 457 31.48 19.30 15.18
CA ARG A 457 32.38 18.89 14.09
C ARG A 457 31.69 18.53 12.77
N GLN A 458 30.43 18.07 12.82
CA GLN A 458 29.67 17.70 11.63
C GLN A 458 29.23 18.91 10.81
N LYS A 459 29.21 20.11 11.43
CA LYS A 459 28.86 21.37 10.80
C LYS A 459 29.94 21.85 9.81
N HIS A 460 31.20 21.46 10.00
CA HIS A 460 32.32 21.87 9.15
C HIS A 460 32.19 21.30 7.73
N GLY A 461 32.48 22.13 6.72
CA GLY A 461 32.36 21.73 5.32
C GLY A 461 30.92 21.70 4.79
N THR A 462 29.96 22.20 5.56
CA THR A 462 28.56 22.35 5.14
C THR A 462 28.16 23.82 5.05
N PRO A 463 27.04 24.17 4.39
CA PRO A 463 26.54 25.54 4.39
C PRO A 463 26.34 26.11 5.80
N LEU A 464 26.09 25.27 6.81
CA LEU A 464 25.88 25.67 8.20
C LEU A 464 27.13 26.22 8.88
N GLU A 465 28.35 25.98 8.35
CA GLU A 465 29.61 26.34 9.02
C GLU A 465 29.68 27.82 9.42
N LYS A 466 29.09 28.71 8.62
CA LYS A 466 29.04 30.15 8.89
C LYS A 466 27.60 30.59 9.10
N GLY A 467 27.35 31.46 10.09
CA GLY A 467 26.05 32.12 10.24
C GLY A 467 24.88 31.21 10.66
N TRP A 468 25.16 30.05 11.25
CA TRP A 468 24.17 29.19 11.92
C TRP A 468 24.52 29.10 13.42
N PRO A 469 23.60 29.41 14.35
CA PRO A 469 23.91 29.49 15.77
C PRO A 469 23.96 28.13 16.49
N PHE A 470 23.48 27.05 15.87
CA PHE A 470 23.52 25.70 16.43
C PHE A 470 24.52 24.80 15.68
N GLY A 471 24.53 23.51 16.00
CA GLY A 471 25.29 22.49 15.29
C GLY A 471 24.61 22.00 14.01
N TYR A 472 25.02 20.82 13.54
CA TYR A 472 24.46 20.20 12.34
C TYR A 472 22.94 20.00 12.43
N VAL A 473 22.24 20.22 11.31
CA VAL A 473 20.78 20.07 11.21
C VAL A 473 20.41 18.82 10.39
N TYR A 474 19.44 18.08 10.89
CA TYR A 474 18.93 16.84 10.35
C TYR A 474 17.44 16.98 10.02
N VAL A 475 17.02 16.38 8.91
CA VAL A 475 15.60 16.22 8.55
C VAL A 475 14.97 14.95 9.12
N ASN A 476 15.73 14.17 9.90
CA ASN A 476 15.27 12.95 10.57
C ASN A 476 15.38 13.12 12.07
N GLN A 477 14.36 12.69 12.78
CA GLN A 477 14.42 12.62 14.23
C GLN A 477 15.55 11.67 14.62
N ARG A 478 16.42 12.16 15.48
CA ARG A 478 17.51 11.39 16.07
C ARG A 478 17.86 11.96 17.42
N GLN A 479 18.28 11.09 18.32
CA GLN A 479 18.55 11.44 19.71
C GLN A 479 19.93 12.11 19.91
N ASN A 480 20.91 11.72 19.10
CA ASN A 480 22.28 12.22 19.18
C ASN A 480 22.82 12.53 17.79
N CYS A 481 23.62 13.59 17.72
CA CYS A 481 24.45 13.92 16.57
C CYS A 481 25.65 12.95 16.52
N GLU A 482 26.26 12.80 15.34
CA GLU A 482 27.48 12.01 15.16
C GLU A 482 28.71 12.62 15.86
N CYS A 483 28.61 13.85 16.38
CA CYS A 483 29.60 14.41 17.30
C CYS A 483 29.44 13.91 18.76
N GLY A 484 28.35 13.17 19.06
CA GLY A 484 27.99 12.69 20.39
C GLY A 484 27.01 13.59 21.13
N SER A 485 26.91 14.87 20.75
CA SER A 485 26.04 15.83 21.43
C SER A 485 24.54 15.57 21.18
N PRO A 486 23.67 15.92 22.14
CA PRO A 486 22.22 15.77 21.98
C PRO A 486 21.66 16.60 20.81
N VAL A 487 20.54 16.13 20.29
CA VAL A 487 19.82 16.78 19.18
C VAL A 487 18.41 17.07 19.64
N TYR A 488 17.90 18.26 19.33
CA TYR A 488 16.57 18.73 19.73
C TYR A 488 15.80 19.26 18.51
N GLU A 489 14.48 19.31 18.62
CA GLU A 489 13.62 19.83 17.56
C GLU A 489 13.86 21.33 17.38
N LEU A 490 14.00 21.78 16.14
CA LEU A 490 14.22 23.17 15.78
C LEU A 490 12.86 23.84 15.54
N ALA A 491 12.65 24.97 16.21
CA ALA A 491 11.50 25.85 16.01
C ALA A 491 11.98 27.26 15.66
N PHE A 492 11.08 28.05 15.07
CA PHE A 492 11.36 29.45 14.74
C PHE A 492 10.35 30.36 15.45
N CYS A 493 10.81 31.50 15.94
CA CYS A 493 9.90 32.53 16.45
C CYS A 493 8.98 33.02 15.32
N ASN A 494 7.67 33.09 15.59
CA ASN A 494 6.67 33.50 14.60
C ASN A 494 6.77 34.99 14.21
N GLU A 495 7.44 35.81 15.01
CA GLU A 495 7.58 37.25 14.77
C GLU A 495 8.91 37.61 14.11
N CYS A 496 10.04 37.16 14.68
CA CYS A 496 11.38 37.52 14.20
C CYS A 496 12.10 36.42 13.40
N ASN A 497 11.53 35.20 13.32
CA ASN A 497 12.14 34.02 12.69
C ASN A 497 13.47 33.56 13.31
N GLU A 498 13.75 33.98 14.55
CA GLU A 498 14.92 33.51 15.27
C GLU A 498 14.81 32.00 15.58
N PRO A 499 15.88 31.21 15.37
CA PRO A 499 15.85 29.78 15.61
C PRO A 499 16.02 29.46 17.10
N HIS A 500 15.21 28.51 17.59
CA HIS A 500 15.27 27.97 18.94
C HIS A 500 15.21 26.44 18.93
N LEU A 501 15.69 25.79 19.99
CA LEU A 501 15.51 24.35 20.15
C LEU A 501 14.49 24.04 21.25
N LEU A 502 13.62 23.07 20.98
CA LEU A 502 12.60 22.61 21.91
C LEU A 502 13.06 21.35 22.64
N ALA A 503 13.03 21.43 23.96
CA ALA A 503 13.37 20.34 24.87
C ALA A 503 12.32 20.19 25.98
N ARG A 504 12.46 19.14 26.78
CA ARG A 504 11.70 18.92 28.00
C ARG A 504 12.64 18.49 29.11
N ASP A 505 12.44 19.00 30.31
CA ASP A 505 13.15 18.50 31.49
C ASP A 505 12.40 17.31 32.09
N LYS A 506 13.12 16.21 32.30
CA LYS A 506 12.68 15.02 33.01
C LYS A 506 13.68 14.73 34.14
N ASN A 507 13.41 15.26 35.33
CA ASN A 507 14.20 15.09 36.54
C ASN A 507 15.66 15.56 36.38
N GLY A 508 15.87 16.76 35.85
CA GLY A 508 17.18 17.37 35.60
C GLY A 508 17.89 16.84 34.36
N LYS A 509 17.20 16.07 33.51
CA LYS A 509 17.70 15.58 32.22
C LYS A 509 16.89 16.19 31.08
N LEU A 510 17.59 16.80 30.12
CA LEU A 510 16.95 17.27 28.89
C LEU A 510 16.68 16.11 27.93
N VAL A 511 15.42 16.01 27.51
CA VAL A 511 14.93 15.08 26.50
C VAL A 511 14.24 15.86 25.38
N GLN A 512 14.00 15.21 24.24
CA GLN A 512 13.29 15.84 23.13
C GLN A 512 11.85 16.16 23.52
N TRP A 513 11.35 17.26 22.97
CA TRP A 513 9.94 17.60 23.06
C TRP A 513 9.10 16.58 22.27
N GLU A 514 8.06 16.03 22.89
CA GLU A 514 7.07 15.18 22.22
C GLU A 514 5.79 15.99 22.10
N ASN A 515 5.47 16.40 20.88
CA ASN A 515 4.16 16.96 20.60
C ASN A 515 3.14 15.80 20.65
N LYS A 516 2.60 15.51 21.84
CA LYS A 516 1.43 14.63 21.99
C LYS A 516 0.18 15.33 21.45
N GLY A 517 0.17 15.62 20.16
CA GLY A 517 -1.08 15.68 19.40
C GLY A 517 -1.59 14.25 19.34
N GLY A 518 -2.77 13.99 19.89
CA GLY A 518 -3.35 12.65 19.98
C GLY A 518 -3.43 11.97 18.62
N ASP A 519 -2.49 11.08 18.34
CA ASP A 519 -2.62 10.05 17.32
C ASP A 519 -2.98 8.75 18.04
N GLU A 520 -4.13 8.19 17.68
CA GLU A 520 -4.79 7.01 18.26
C GLU A 520 -3.95 5.72 18.09
N PHE A 521 -2.77 5.81 17.45
CA PHE A 521 -1.85 4.72 17.14
C PHE A 521 -0.49 4.78 17.84
N SER A 522 -0.22 5.77 18.69
CA SER A 522 1.08 5.95 19.38
C SER A 522 1.39 4.92 20.50
N LEU A 523 0.69 3.79 20.56
CA LEU A 523 0.87 2.74 21.58
C LEU A 523 1.94 1.69 21.23
N GLN A 524 2.80 1.92 20.22
CA GLN A 524 3.74 0.90 19.72
C GLN A 524 5.23 1.28 19.68
N ASP A 525 5.66 2.32 20.40
CA ASP A 525 7.10 2.46 20.63
C ASP A 525 7.55 1.45 21.71
N GLU A 526 8.12 0.34 21.23
CA GLU A 526 8.82 -0.64 22.04
C GLU A 526 9.95 0.06 22.81
N VAL A 527 9.74 0.26 24.11
CA VAL A 527 10.83 0.59 25.02
C VAL A 527 11.72 -0.64 25.09
N ASN A 528 12.96 -0.52 24.61
CA ASN A 528 14.02 -1.48 24.90
C ASN A 528 14.16 -1.61 26.42
N VAL A 529 13.64 -2.69 26.98
CA VAL A 529 13.84 -3.07 28.37
C VAL A 529 15.26 -3.65 28.47
N GLU A 530 16.24 -2.78 28.65
CA GLU A 530 17.43 -3.21 29.39
C GLU A 530 17.00 -3.37 30.84
N ASN A 531 17.11 -4.60 31.33
CA ASN A 531 16.85 -4.99 32.71
C ASN A 531 17.62 -4.08 33.67
N ASP A 532 16.92 -3.18 34.34
CA ASP A 532 17.30 -2.79 35.69
C ASP A 532 16.06 -2.82 36.59
N ALA A 533 16.15 -3.67 37.60
CA ALA A 533 15.04 -4.03 38.48
C ALA A 533 14.81 -2.94 39.52
N THR A 534 13.94 -1.98 39.21
CA THR A 534 13.24 -1.18 40.22
C THR A 534 11.86 -0.80 39.70
N GLU A 535 10.82 -1.29 40.39
CA GLU A 535 9.42 -0.92 40.20
C GLU A 535 9.23 0.58 40.49
N GLU A 536 9.29 1.44 39.47
CA GLU A 536 8.75 2.80 39.56
C GLU A 536 7.33 2.83 38.97
N LYS A 537 6.37 3.17 39.83
CA LYS A 537 4.97 3.41 39.48
C LYS A 537 4.90 4.42 38.32
N VAL A 538 4.27 4.02 37.23
CA VAL A 538 3.93 4.93 36.12
C VAL A 538 2.82 5.88 36.60
N GLU A 539 3.21 7.03 37.14
CA GLU A 539 2.28 8.14 37.34
C GLU A 539 1.86 8.69 35.98
N LYS A 540 0.55 8.64 35.70
CA LYS A 540 -0.08 9.34 34.58
C LYS A 540 -0.07 10.85 34.88
N GLU A 541 1.04 11.53 34.65
CA GLU A 541 1.06 12.99 34.55
C GLU A 541 0.49 13.40 33.18
N SER A 542 -0.81 13.70 33.13
CA SER A 542 -1.48 14.32 31.97
C SER A 542 -1.53 15.84 32.04
N SER A 543 -0.57 16.50 32.72
CA SER A 543 -0.44 17.95 32.67
C SER A 543 0.38 18.34 31.44
N TYR A 544 -0.22 19.07 30.50
CA TYR A 544 0.53 19.75 29.44
C TYR A 544 1.52 20.71 30.10
N ARG A 545 2.82 20.38 30.03
CA ARG A 545 3.90 21.30 30.42
C ARG A 545 4.46 21.90 29.14
N PRO A 546 4.57 23.23 29.01
CA PRO A 546 5.14 23.85 27.82
C PRO A 546 6.60 23.40 27.61
N PRO A 547 7.11 23.40 26.36
CA PRO A 547 8.49 23.02 26.07
C PRO A 547 9.48 24.01 26.69
N LEU A 548 10.62 23.50 27.14
CA LEU A 548 11.81 24.32 27.39
C LEU A 548 12.39 24.78 26.06
N VAL A 549 12.68 26.07 25.98
CA VAL A 549 13.20 26.77 24.81
C VAL A 549 14.68 27.04 25.04
N ILE A 550 15.52 26.50 24.15
CA ILE A 550 16.96 26.76 24.12
C ILE A 550 17.22 27.85 23.07
N ALA A 551 17.75 28.99 23.49
CA ALA A 551 18.05 30.13 22.64
C ALA A 551 19.38 29.97 21.87
N ALA A 552 19.45 30.61 20.71
CA ALA A 552 20.60 30.63 19.81
C ALA A 552 21.75 31.52 20.31
N GLU A 553 21.44 32.68 20.89
CA GLU A 553 22.42 33.67 21.35
C GLU A 553 22.25 34.01 22.83
N LYS A 554 23.30 34.62 23.42
CA LYS A 554 23.28 35.21 24.77
C LYS A 554 22.33 36.41 24.79
N THR A 555 21.04 36.14 24.97
CA THR A 555 20.03 37.16 25.22
C THR A 555 20.16 37.69 26.65
N SER A 556 20.14 39.02 26.79
CA SER A 556 20.05 39.72 28.08
C SER A 556 18.59 39.94 28.50
N GLU A 557 17.65 39.30 27.82
CA GLU A 557 16.22 39.38 28.10
C GLU A 557 15.87 38.65 29.42
N THR A 558 14.95 39.24 30.18
CA THR A 558 14.44 38.67 31.42
C THR A 558 13.76 37.33 31.14
N GLY A 559 14.24 36.25 31.76
CA GLY A 559 13.65 34.92 31.64
C GLY A 559 14.47 33.89 30.85
N TYR A 560 15.75 34.14 30.56
CA TYR A 560 16.70 33.12 30.08
C TYR A 560 17.88 32.98 31.04
N ILE A 561 18.26 31.73 31.35
CA ILE A 561 19.37 31.40 32.26
C ILE A 561 20.44 30.57 31.55
N LEU A 562 21.70 30.86 31.88
CA LEU A 562 22.84 30.07 31.42
C LEU A 562 22.90 28.77 32.23
N GLN A 563 22.86 27.65 31.53
CA GLN A 563 22.95 26.29 32.08
C GLN A 563 24.08 25.52 31.42
N ARG A 564 24.56 24.48 32.09
CA ARG A 564 25.54 23.54 31.52
C ARG A 564 24.92 22.16 31.34
N LEU A 565 24.99 21.62 30.13
CA LEU A 565 24.48 20.29 29.79
C LEU A 565 25.64 19.33 29.60
N ASP A 566 25.64 18.23 30.34
CA ASP A 566 26.57 17.12 30.09
C ASP A 566 26.17 16.35 28.82
N ARG A 567 27.08 16.23 27.85
CA ARG A 567 26.81 15.62 26.53
C ARG A 567 26.33 14.17 26.63
N LYS A 568 26.79 13.38 27.61
CA LYS A 568 26.50 11.94 27.73
C LYS A 568 25.23 11.68 28.53
N THR A 569 25.16 12.27 29.71
CA THR A 569 24.08 12.02 30.68
C THR A 569 22.85 12.90 30.44
N ARG A 570 23.01 13.95 29.62
CA ARG A 570 22.00 14.99 29.33
C ARG A 570 21.52 15.72 30.58
N ARG A 571 22.31 15.69 31.66
CA ARG A 571 21.98 16.38 32.90
C ARG A 571 22.34 17.86 32.84
N ILE A 572 21.42 18.68 33.31
CA ILE A 572 21.58 20.13 33.45
C ILE A 572 22.31 20.42 34.77
N GLY A 573 23.16 21.45 34.81
CA GLY A 573 23.87 21.91 36.00
C GLY A 573 25.15 21.13 36.32
N VAL A 574 25.57 20.22 35.44
CA VAL A 574 26.83 19.47 35.60
C VAL A 574 27.99 20.26 35.01
N VAL A 575 29.11 20.31 35.74
CA VAL A 575 30.34 21.00 35.29
C VAL A 575 31.46 19.98 35.11
N ASN A 576 31.78 19.68 33.85
CA ASN A 576 32.93 18.85 33.47
C ASN A 576 33.44 19.23 32.06
N ASN A 577 34.53 18.61 31.61
CA ASN A 577 35.13 18.87 30.30
C ASN A 577 34.22 18.47 29.11
N GLU A 578 33.17 17.70 29.35
CA GLU A 578 32.20 17.26 28.34
C GLU A 578 30.89 18.09 28.39
N SER A 579 30.85 19.16 29.19
CA SER A 579 29.67 20.01 29.34
C SER A 579 29.62 21.09 28.26
N ILE A 580 28.42 21.39 27.78
CA ILE A 580 28.16 22.48 26.83
C ILE A 580 27.29 23.55 27.48
N GLU A 581 27.55 24.81 27.14
CA GLU A 581 26.77 25.94 27.62
C GLU A 581 25.48 26.08 26.81
N LEU A 582 24.35 26.15 27.52
CA LEU A 582 23.01 26.33 26.96
C LEU A 582 22.35 27.54 27.59
N ILE A 583 21.51 28.22 26.83
CA ILE A 583 20.69 29.32 27.33
C ILE A 583 19.26 28.84 27.25
N ILE A 584 18.65 28.59 28.40
CA ILE A 584 17.33 27.96 28.50
C ILE A 584 16.38 28.97 29.13
N ASN A 585 15.14 29.03 28.66
CA ASN A 585 14.14 29.87 29.28
C ASN A 585 13.86 29.41 30.72
N ASP A 586 13.76 30.37 31.63
CA ASP A 586 13.34 30.20 33.02
C ASP A 586 11.81 30.10 33.03
N PHE A 587 11.27 29.03 33.61
CA PHE A 587 9.82 28.83 33.75
C PHE A 587 9.35 29.13 35.17
#